data_AF-A0A9P1I1K8-F1
#
_entry.id   AF-A0A9P1I1K8-F1
#
_cell.length_a   1.000
_cell.length_b   1.000
_cell.length_c   1.000
_cell.angle_alpha   90.00
_cell.angle_beta   90.00
_cell.angle_gamma   90.00
#
_symmetry.space_group_name_H-M   'P 1'
#
loop_
_entity.id
_entity.type
_entity.pdbx_description
1 polymer ?
#
loop_
_entity_poly.entity_id
_entity_poly.type
_entity_poly.pdbx_seq_one_letter_code
_entity_poly.pdbx_strand_id
1 'polypeptide(L)'
;MSHDGWKDFKFPIDKYVQYYYELDEISKSNPVVKVLDTLKARERKTIVDEHGIVVSFFIDEEEHVHKRFFKPSLQSQRNSFTLRCLKEFFEKRGEIHTIGIMGCGAYSFERFSLHQLPDMGVKVVRSVDICPETLEKGFKALKSSLSAVHSMISGSVERPSVLEQYYGKLHCLFTLSVILQGDITDADERFIGIDCVCSTEVIEHMPLSVAEDFVRNVLGNLQPKLFVLSTPNYEYNVAFGSSTFRHDDHKFEFSRKEFDEWISKVSKDYPYEYIIHYVGNVEGYENLSGATQFAVLSRKENVPIEDRASKGKIYEKVGQSILFGGLSVVIKNVCKDAFKKFLELHPLHHNNLRRECYGKFWEVDVDDVMALVAAPDIIKERITSSIVMHVSHELLE
;
A
#
# COMPACT_ATOMS: atom_id res chain seq x y z
N MET A 1 26.17 -21.32 -34.42
CA MET A 1 24.78 -21.12 -33.96
C MET A 1 24.73 -19.72 -33.37
N SER A 2 24.00 -18.81 -34.02
CA SER A 2 24.02 -17.37 -33.77
C SER A 2 23.31 -16.96 -32.47
N HIS A 3 23.80 -15.86 -31.90
CA HIS A 3 23.50 -15.26 -30.60
C HIS A 3 22.24 -14.34 -30.60
N ASP A 4 21.14 -14.72 -31.25
CA ASP A 4 20.01 -13.80 -31.49
C ASP A 4 18.65 -14.20 -30.87
N GLY A 5 18.62 -15.05 -29.85
CA GLY A 5 17.35 -15.56 -29.26
C GLY A 5 16.71 -14.73 -28.14
N TRP A 6 17.33 -13.66 -27.63
CA TRP A 6 17.02 -13.13 -26.28
C TRP A 6 16.57 -11.67 -26.20
N LYS A 7 16.31 -10.99 -27.32
CA LYS A 7 15.86 -9.59 -27.29
C LYS A 7 14.35 -9.38 -27.18
N ASP A 8 13.54 -10.44 -27.27
CA ASP A 8 12.09 -10.32 -27.40
C ASP A 8 11.26 -11.02 -26.30
N PHE A 9 11.86 -11.50 -25.21
CA PHE A 9 11.07 -12.06 -24.11
C PHE A 9 10.52 -10.95 -23.19
N LYS A 10 9.34 -10.43 -23.54
CA LYS A 10 8.52 -9.57 -22.67
C LYS A 10 7.78 -10.45 -21.67
N PHE A 11 7.90 -10.14 -20.37
CA PHE A 11 6.96 -10.62 -19.35
C PHE A 11 5.53 -10.35 -19.89
N PRO A 12 4.62 -11.32 -19.96
CA PRO A 12 3.36 -11.16 -20.68
C PRO A 12 2.36 -10.37 -19.83
N ILE A 13 2.75 -9.15 -19.44
CA ILE A 13 1.95 -8.14 -18.75
C ILE A 13 0.60 -8.03 -19.44
N ASP A 14 0.57 -7.99 -20.77
CA ASP A 14 -0.66 -7.90 -21.57
C ASP A 14 -1.62 -9.07 -21.31
N LYS A 15 -1.12 -10.30 -21.11
CA LYS A 15 -1.94 -11.48 -20.80
C LYS A 15 -2.52 -11.43 -19.39
N TYR A 16 -1.77 -10.90 -18.42
CA TYR A 16 -2.24 -10.74 -17.04
C TYR A 16 -3.19 -9.56 -16.88
N VAL A 17 -2.89 -8.44 -17.55
CA VAL A 17 -3.80 -7.31 -17.70
C VAL A 17 -5.12 -7.80 -18.29
N GLN A 18 -5.07 -8.62 -19.36
CA GLN A 18 -6.27 -9.23 -19.96
C GLN A 18 -7.01 -10.15 -18.98
N TYR A 19 -6.30 -10.94 -18.17
CA TYR A 19 -6.92 -11.81 -17.17
C TYR A 19 -7.63 -11.04 -16.03
N TYR A 20 -7.03 -9.96 -15.54
CA TYR A 20 -7.70 -9.07 -14.59
C TYR A 20 -8.83 -8.28 -15.25
N TYR A 21 -8.70 -7.92 -16.53
CA TYR A 21 -9.81 -7.40 -17.30
C TYR A 21 -10.92 -8.43 -17.42
N GLU A 22 -10.67 -9.72 -17.67
CA GLU A 22 -11.71 -10.76 -17.69
C GLU A 22 -12.44 -10.91 -16.34
N LEU A 23 -11.77 -10.58 -15.22
CA LEU A 23 -12.39 -10.45 -13.89
C LEU A 23 -13.11 -9.11 -13.67
N ASP A 24 -12.67 -8.04 -14.35
CA ASP A 24 -13.19 -6.65 -14.28
C ASP A 24 -14.17 -6.32 -15.43
N GLU A 25 -14.37 -7.23 -16.39
CA GLU A 25 -15.17 -7.10 -17.64
C GLU A 25 -16.67 -7.07 -17.35
N ILE A 26 -17.05 -7.20 -16.08
CA ILE A 26 -18.39 -6.87 -15.58
C ILE A 26 -18.56 -5.34 -15.37
N SER A 27 -17.51 -4.52 -15.51
CA SER A 27 -17.56 -3.05 -15.43
C SER A 27 -17.59 -2.29 -16.78
N LYS A 28 -17.71 -3.01 -17.91
CA LYS A 28 -18.27 -2.53 -19.20
C LYS A 28 -17.50 -1.43 -19.97
N SER A 29 -16.87 -1.88 -21.07
CA SER A 29 -16.68 -1.18 -22.37
C SER A 29 -15.89 0.14 -22.45
N ASN A 30 -14.57 0.07 -22.71
CA ASN A 30 -13.87 0.61 -23.91
C ASN A 30 -12.33 0.51 -23.75
N PRO A 31 -11.55 0.21 -24.81
CA PRO A 31 -10.10 0.13 -24.74
C PRO A 31 -9.47 1.48 -25.11
N VAL A 32 -8.48 1.96 -24.34
CA VAL A 32 -7.54 2.97 -24.86
C VAL A 32 -6.10 2.53 -24.65
N VAL A 33 -5.47 2.30 -25.80
CA VAL A 33 -4.03 2.23 -26.06
C VAL A 33 -3.53 3.66 -26.36
N LYS A 34 -2.44 4.08 -25.71
CA LYS A 34 -1.26 4.84 -26.24
C LYS A 34 -0.65 5.77 -25.18
N VAL A 35 0.66 5.64 -24.95
CA VAL A 35 1.75 6.64 -25.10
C VAL A 35 3.04 5.87 -24.72
N LEU A 36 3.69 5.21 -25.69
CA LEU A 36 4.80 5.67 -26.55
C LEU A 36 6.18 5.69 -25.89
N ASP A 37 6.97 4.68 -26.25
CA ASP A 37 8.29 4.80 -26.88
C ASP A 37 9.00 6.15 -26.77
N THR A 38 9.91 6.29 -25.80
CA THR A 38 11.27 6.82 -25.97
C THR A 38 11.98 6.86 -24.62
N LEU A 39 12.77 5.83 -24.30
CA LEU A 39 13.84 5.96 -23.31
C LEU A 39 15.16 5.68 -24.02
N LYS A 40 15.73 6.75 -24.58
CA LYS A 40 17.16 6.84 -24.83
C LYS A 40 17.87 6.93 -23.48
N ALA A 41 18.94 6.16 -23.38
CA ALA A 41 19.83 6.03 -22.25
C ALA A 41 20.14 7.35 -21.54
N ARG A 42 20.16 7.32 -20.20
CA ARG A 42 20.94 8.24 -19.38
C ARG A 42 21.70 7.47 -18.31
N GLU A 43 22.97 7.85 -18.17
CA GLU A 43 24.01 7.18 -17.40
C GLU A 43 23.75 7.20 -15.90
N ARG A 44 24.03 6.07 -15.23
CA ARG A 44 24.12 5.96 -13.77
C ARG A 44 25.39 6.67 -13.29
N LYS A 45 25.28 7.53 -12.28
CA LYS A 45 26.43 7.88 -11.44
C LYS A 45 26.42 6.99 -10.21
N THR A 46 27.47 6.21 -10.07
CA THR A 46 27.75 5.36 -8.90
C THR A 46 28.59 6.19 -7.92
N ILE A 47 28.17 6.30 -6.66
CA ILE A 47 29.04 6.75 -5.58
C ILE A 47 29.34 5.51 -4.72
N VAL A 48 30.63 5.25 -4.52
CA VAL A 48 31.16 4.15 -3.72
C VAL A 48 31.55 4.75 -2.37
N ASP A 49 31.02 4.21 -1.26
CA ASP A 49 31.52 4.58 0.06
C ASP A 49 32.84 3.86 0.39
N GLU A 50 33.54 4.35 1.42
CA GLU A 50 34.84 3.86 1.87
C GLU A 50 34.83 2.41 2.43
N HIS A 51 33.67 1.76 2.48
CA HIS A 51 33.50 0.35 2.87
C HIS A 51 33.06 -0.55 1.70
N GLY A 52 33.02 -0.01 0.48
CA GLY A 52 32.73 -0.79 -0.73
C GLY A 52 31.26 -1.18 -0.89
N ILE A 53 30.34 -0.53 -0.16
CA ILE A 53 28.90 -0.78 -0.30
C ILE A 53 28.35 0.17 -1.38
N VAL A 54 27.91 -0.40 -2.50
CA VAL A 54 27.20 0.34 -3.55
C VAL A 54 25.74 0.46 -3.17
N VAL A 55 25.35 1.55 -2.50
CA VAL A 55 23.94 1.87 -2.30
C VAL A 55 23.50 2.89 -3.35
N SER A 56 22.72 2.43 -4.33
CA SER A 56 22.10 3.32 -5.32
C SER A 56 20.84 3.93 -4.71
N PHE A 57 20.93 5.12 -4.14
CA PHE A 57 19.76 5.93 -3.78
C PHE A 57 19.41 6.87 -4.93
N PHE A 58 18.13 6.97 -5.26
CA PHE A 58 17.62 8.11 -6.03
C PHE A 58 17.59 9.31 -5.09
N ILE A 59 18.55 10.22 -5.26
CA ILE A 59 18.49 11.54 -4.64
C ILE A 59 17.50 12.35 -5.48
N ASP A 60 16.33 12.66 -4.92
CA ASP A 60 15.53 13.77 -5.42
C ASP A 60 16.38 15.03 -5.21
N GLU A 61 16.93 15.58 -6.30
CA GLU A 61 17.59 16.87 -6.30
C GLU A 61 16.54 17.96 -6.10
N GLU A 62 16.25 18.26 -4.83
CA GLU A 62 15.95 19.59 -4.31
C GLU A 62 15.89 19.54 -2.78
N GLU A 63 17.00 19.12 -2.15
CA GLU A 63 17.14 19.23 -0.70
C GLU A 63 17.74 20.60 -0.35
N HIS A 64 16.90 21.64 -0.41
CA HIS A 64 17.17 22.85 0.35
C HIS A 64 17.30 22.45 1.82
N VAL A 65 18.39 22.90 2.45
CA VAL A 65 18.77 22.66 3.84
C VAL A 65 17.74 23.30 4.78
N HIS A 66 16.55 22.72 4.87
CA HIS A 66 15.64 22.92 5.98
C HIS A 66 15.90 21.79 6.97
N LYS A 67 16.19 22.13 8.22
CA LYS A 67 16.25 21.16 9.32
C LYS A 67 15.01 20.25 9.21
N ARG A 68 15.21 18.97 8.90
CA ARG A 68 14.10 17.99 8.81
C ARG A 68 13.44 17.92 10.18
N PHE A 69 12.30 18.61 10.31
CA PHE A 69 11.56 18.77 11.56
C PHE A 69 11.07 17.42 12.11
N PHE A 70 10.65 16.51 11.23
CA PHE A 70 10.26 15.15 11.57
C PHE A 70 11.29 14.13 11.06
N LYS A 71 11.57 13.10 11.87
CA LYS A 71 12.36 11.92 11.48
C LYS A 71 11.61 10.65 11.89
N PRO A 72 11.05 9.86 10.94
CA PRO A 72 11.02 10.09 9.48
C PRO A 72 10.13 11.29 9.09
N SER A 73 10.14 11.71 7.82
CA SER A 73 9.34 12.84 7.33
C SER A 73 7.84 12.66 7.62
N LEU A 74 7.11 13.77 7.75
CA LEU A 74 5.67 13.73 8.06
C LEU A 74 4.89 12.93 7.00
N GLN A 75 5.21 13.12 5.71
CA GLN A 75 4.59 12.34 4.64
C GLN A 75 4.81 10.83 4.80
N SER A 76 6.02 10.40 5.16
CA SER A 76 6.28 8.97 5.42
C SER A 76 5.52 8.46 6.64
N GLN A 77 5.36 9.28 7.67
CA GLN A 77 4.53 8.92 8.83
C GLN A 77 3.05 8.78 8.45
N ARG A 78 2.51 9.69 7.62
CA ARG A 78 1.15 9.61 7.08
C ARG A 78 0.92 8.33 6.25
N ASN A 79 1.85 8.02 5.35
CA ASN A 79 1.78 6.82 4.53
C ASN A 79 1.85 5.55 5.40
N SER A 80 2.77 5.53 6.37
CA SER A 80 2.91 4.43 7.33
C SER A 80 1.65 4.22 8.17
N PHE A 81 1.03 5.30 8.63
CA PHE A 81 -0.22 5.23 9.39
C PHE A 81 -1.37 4.68 8.54
N THR A 82 -1.55 5.22 7.33
CA THR A 82 -2.58 4.76 6.39
C THR A 82 -2.44 3.27 6.08
N LEU A 83 -1.21 2.81 5.81
CA LEU A 83 -0.94 1.40 5.57
C LEU A 83 -1.21 0.54 6.80
N ARG A 84 -0.92 1.02 8.01
CA ARG A 84 -1.23 0.30 9.25
C ARG A 84 -2.73 0.08 9.41
N CYS A 85 -3.55 1.10 9.15
CA CYS A 85 -5.01 0.96 9.18
C CYS A 85 -5.51 -0.12 8.20
N LEU A 86 -4.95 -0.16 6.99
CA LEU A 86 -5.27 -1.22 6.03
C LEU A 86 -4.84 -2.60 6.53
N LYS A 87 -3.65 -2.73 7.12
CA LYS A 87 -3.16 -4.01 7.68
C LYS A 87 -4.03 -4.50 8.82
N GLU A 88 -4.36 -3.64 9.78
CA GLU A 88 -5.24 -3.98 10.90
C GLU A 88 -6.64 -4.38 10.41
N PHE A 89 -7.15 -3.72 9.37
CA PHE A 89 -8.41 -4.09 8.75
C PHE A 89 -8.32 -5.47 8.06
N PHE A 90 -7.25 -5.72 7.30
CA PHE A 90 -6.99 -7.01 6.68
C PHE A 90 -6.87 -8.14 7.70
N GLU A 91 -6.17 -7.91 8.82
CA GLU A 91 -6.02 -8.88 9.91
C GLU A 91 -7.36 -9.23 10.57
N LYS A 92 -8.28 -8.26 10.70
CA LYS A 92 -9.61 -8.47 11.29
C LYS A 92 -10.60 -9.13 10.33
N ARG A 93 -10.54 -8.81 9.03
CA ARG A 93 -11.56 -9.19 8.03
C ARG A 93 -11.13 -10.34 7.12
N GLY A 94 -9.84 -10.61 7.01
CA GLY A 94 -9.25 -11.67 6.18
C GLY A 94 -9.06 -11.31 4.70
N GLU A 95 -9.66 -10.23 4.20
CA GLU A 95 -9.53 -9.82 2.79
C GLU A 95 -9.69 -8.31 2.55
N ILE A 96 -8.91 -7.80 1.61
CA ILE A 96 -9.10 -6.49 0.96
C ILE A 96 -8.86 -6.71 -0.52
N HIS A 97 -9.90 -6.62 -1.35
CA HIS A 97 -9.76 -6.80 -2.80
C HIS A 97 -9.54 -5.48 -3.52
N THR A 98 -10.17 -4.40 -3.03
CA THR A 98 -10.23 -3.12 -3.73
C THR A 98 -9.94 -1.93 -2.82
N ILE A 99 -9.07 -1.02 -3.26
CA ILE A 99 -8.70 0.20 -2.53
C ILE A 99 -8.90 1.42 -3.43
N GLY A 100 -9.56 2.47 -2.92
CA GLY A 100 -9.67 3.77 -3.57
C GLY A 100 -8.73 4.77 -2.90
N ILE A 101 -7.81 5.37 -3.66
CA ILE A 101 -6.97 6.47 -3.20
C ILE A 101 -7.54 7.76 -3.79
N MET A 102 -8.12 8.62 -2.95
CA MET A 102 -8.81 9.83 -3.37
C MET A 102 -7.97 11.06 -3.06
N GLY A 103 -7.68 11.88 -4.08
CA GLY A 103 -6.64 12.91 -4.02
C GLY A 103 -5.25 12.28 -3.97
N CYS A 104 -4.96 11.36 -4.91
CA CYS A 104 -3.71 10.58 -4.87
C CYS A 104 -2.45 11.43 -5.12
N GLY A 105 -2.60 12.65 -5.64
CA GLY A 105 -1.50 13.55 -5.92
C GLY A 105 -0.40 12.86 -6.74
N ALA A 106 0.85 13.05 -6.32
CA ALA A 106 2.02 12.45 -6.97
C ALA A 106 2.33 11.01 -6.46
N TYR A 107 1.30 10.24 -6.10
CA TYR A 107 1.40 8.81 -5.79
C TYR A 107 2.33 8.51 -4.61
N SER A 108 2.29 9.36 -3.59
CA SER A 108 3.17 9.17 -2.43
C SER A 108 2.85 7.87 -1.70
N PHE A 109 1.57 7.59 -1.49
CA PHE A 109 1.12 6.39 -0.79
C PHE A 109 1.37 5.13 -1.62
N GLU A 110 0.99 5.13 -2.89
CA GLU A 110 1.10 3.97 -3.78
C GLU A 110 2.56 3.57 -4.00
N ARG A 111 3.47 4.54 -4.15
CA ARG A 111 4.92 4.29 -4.20
C ARG A 111 5.45 3.72 -2.88
N PHE A 112 4.93 4.21 -1.76
CA PHE A 112 5.32 3.73 -0.43
C PHE A 112 4.83 2.29 -0.18
N SER A 113 3.66 1.93 -0.70
CA SER A 113 2.99 0.65 -0.42
C SER A 113 3.16 -0.42 -1.51
N LEU A 114 4.04 -0.21 -2.50
CA LEU A 114 4.19 -1.02 -3.73
C LEU A 114 4.18 -2.53 -3.50
N HIS A 115 4.91 -3.01 -2.50
CA HIS A 115 5.02 -4.45 -2.20
C HIS A 115 3.98 -4.95 -1.22
N GLN A 116 3.44 -4.03 -0.41
CA GLN A 116 2.64 -4.39 0.75
C GLN A 116 1.18 -4.59 0.37
N LEU A 117 0.67 -3.88 -0.64
CA LEU A 117 -0.70 -4.07 -1.12
C LEU A 117 -0.91 -5.45 -1.77
N PRO A 118 -0.04 -5.90 -2.71
CA PRO A 118 -0.17 -7.26 -3.22
C PRO A 118 0.00 -8.32 -2.12
N ASP A 119 0.89 -8.08 -1.15
CA ASP A 119 1.11 -9.01 -0.02
C ASP A 119 -0.16 -9.19 0.85
N MET A 120 -1.07 -8.20 0.84
CA MET A 120 -2.37 -8.25 1.51
C MET A 120 -3.49 -8.81 0.62
N GLY A 121 -3.16 -9.29 -0.58
CA GLY A 121 -4.12 -9.82 -1.55
C GLY A 121 -4.94 -8.76 -2.28
N VAL A 122 -4.53 -7.49 -2.24
CA VAL A 122 -5.22 -6.40 -2.95
C VAL A 122 -5.15 -6.66 -4.45
N LYS A 123 -6.31 -6.74 -5.10
CA LYS A 123 -6.44 -6.99 -6.54
C LYS A 123 -6.41 -5.70 -7.34
N VAL A 124 -7.11 -4.67 -6.87
CA VAL A 124 -7.25 -3.40 -7.60
C VAL A 124 -7.06 -2.20 -6.67
N VAL A 125 -6.21 -1.27 -7.08
CA VAL A 125 -6.09 0.08 -6.50
C VAL A 125 -6.58 1.07 -7.53
N ARG A 126 -7.56 1.89 -7.18
CA ARG A 126 -8.07 2.97 -8.03
C ARG A 126 -7.63 4.30 -7.44
N SER A 127 -6.70 4.97 -8.10
CA SER A 127 -6.15 6.26 -7.69
C SER A 127 -6.81 7.37 -8.50
N VAL A 128 -7.39 8.37 -7.84
CA VAL A 128 -8.07 9.51 -8.48
C VAL A 128 -7.51 10.83 -8.00
N ASP A 129 -7.30 11.75 -8.93
CA ASP A 129 -6.99 13.15 -8.67
C ASP A 129 -7.63 14.04 -9.75
N ILE A 130 -7.86 15.31 -9.43
CA ILE A 130 -8.43 16.27 -10.38
C ILE A 130 -7.35 16.87 -11.29
N CYS A 131 -6.08 16.89 -10.84
CA CYS A 131 -4.97 17.57 -11.51
C CYS A 131 -4.18 16.63 -12.45
N PRO A 132 -4.30 16.78 -13.79
CA PRO A 132 -3.63 15.91 -14.75
C PRO A 132 -2.10 16.01 -14.66
N GLU A 133 -1.54 17.18 -14.36
CA GLU A 133 -0.09 17.39 -14.26
C GLU A 133 0.50 16.60 -13.09
N THR A 134 -0.22 16.57 -11.97
CA THR A 134 0.19 15.85 -10.76
C THR A 134 0.08 14.34 -10.98
N LEU A 135 -1.00 13.89 -11.66
CA LEU A 135 -1.15 12.50 -12.09
C LEU A 135 0.00 12.05 -13.00
N GLU A 136 0.38 12.88 -13.98
CA GLU A 136 1.47 12.56 -14.92
C GLU A 136 2.82 12.43 -14.19
N LYS A 137 3.15 13.39 -13.31
CA LYS A 137 4.38 13.36 -12.50
C LYS A 137 4.43 12.12 -11.61
N GLY A 138 3.33 11.85 -10.90
CA GLY A 138 3.23 10.70 -10.02
C GLY A 138 3.32 9.38 -10.76
N PHE A 139 2.69 9.26 -11.93
CA PHE A 139 2.77 8.04 -12.75
C PHE A 139 4.18 7.79 -13.29
N LYS A 140 4.91 8.84 -13.70
CA LYS A 140 6.33 8.72 -14.08
C LYS A 140 7.18 8.23 -12.91
N ALA A 141 6.97 8.78 -11.72
CA ALA A 141 7.68 8.35 -10.51
C ALA A 141 7.34 6.90 -10.14
N LEU A 142 6.06 6.51 -10.21
CA LEU A 142 5.59 5.15 -9.97
C LEU A 142 6.26 4.15 -10.93
N LYS A 143 6.31 4.46 -12.23
CA LYS A 143 7.01 3.62 -13.23
C LYS A 143 8.50 3.47 -12.91
N SER A 144 9.15 4.54 -12.47
CA SER A 144 10.56 4.49 -12.06
C SER A 144 10.75 3.53 -10.87
N SER A 145 9.93 3.66 -9.82
CA SER A 145 9.94 2.76 -8.67
C SER A 145 9.67 1.30 -9.06
N LEU A 146 8.68 1.06 -9.93
CA LEU A 146 8.38 -0.28 -10.44
C LEU A 146 9.51 -0.87 -11.27
N SER A 147 10.21 -0.07 -12.09
CA SER A 147 11.37 -0.54 -12.83
C SER A 147 12.54 -0.90 -11.93
N ALA A 148 12.75 -0.15 -10.84
CA ALA A 148 13.77 -0.47 -9.85
C ALA A 148 13.46 -1.81 -9.17
N VAL A 149 12.20 -2.01 -8.77
CA VAL A 149 11.69 -3.27 -8.22
C VAL A 149 11.85 -4.42 -9.22
N HIS A 150 11.43 -4.22 -10.46
CA HIS A 150 11.52 -5.26 -11.48
C HIS A 150 12.98 -5.66 -11.71
N SER A 151 13.91 -4.71 -11.75
CA SER A 151 15.35 -5.00 -11.83
C SER A 151 15.86 -5.79 -10.63
N MET A 152 15.34 -5.53 -9.42
CA MET A 152 15.68 -6.30 -8.21
C MET A 152 15.12 -7.73 -8.26
N ILE A 153 13.95 -7.92 -8.87
CA ILE A 153 13.34 -9.26 -9.03
C ILE A 153 14.00 -10.02 -10.18
N SER A 154 14.22 -9.37 -11.33
CA SER A 154 14.77 -9.99 -12.55
C SER A 154 16.25 -10.33 -12.43
N GLY A 155 17.04 -9.54 -11.68
CA GLY A 155 18.44 -9.87 -11.36
C GLY A 155 18.60 -11.06 -10.41
N SER A 156 17.47 -11.62 -9.97
CA SER A 156 17.33 -12.52 -8.84
C SER A 156 16.54 -13.79 -9.21
N VAL A 157 15.91 -13.81 -10.39
CA VAL A 157 15.03 -14.88 -10.84
C VAL A 157 15.39 -15.25 -12.28
N GLU A 158 16.34 -16.17 -12.45
CA GLU A 158 16.62 -16.78 -13.76
C GLU A 158 15.54 -17.80 -14.19
N ARG A 159 14.55 -18.14 -13.35
CA ARG A 159 13.60 -19.25 -13.62
C ARG A 159 12.15 -18.98 -13.18
N PRO A 160 11.35 -18.27 -14.01
CA PRO A 160 9.93 -17.99 -13.77
C PRO A 160 9.04 -19.23 -13.59
N SER A 161 9.37 -20.36 -14.25
CA SER A 161 8.60 -21.61 -14.17
C SER A 161 8.64 -22.27 -12.78
N VAL A 162 9.70 -22.05 -12.01
CA VAL A 162 9.81 -22.54 -10.62
C VAL A 162 8.87 -21.75 -9.73
N LEU A 163 8.74 -20.44 -9.98
CA LEU A 163 7.79 -19.60 -9.26
C LEU A 163 6.35 -20.05 -9.55
N GLU A 164 5.93 -20.26 -10.79
CA GLU A 164 4.56 -20.73 -11.07
C GLU A 164 4.13 -21.99 -10.27
N GLN A 165 5.06 -22.90 -9.97
CA GLN A 165 4.82 -24.10 -9.14
C GLN A 165 4.57 -23.79 -7.65
N TYR A 166 5.28 -22.81 -7.06
CA TYR A 166 5.14 -22.43 -5.65
C TYR A 166 3.99 -21.46 -5.37
N TYR A 167 3.43 -20.88 -6.42
CA TYR A 167 2.57 -19.70 -6.31
C TYR A 167 1.08 -20.00 -6.31
N GLY A 168 0.66 -21.27 -6.29
CA GLY A 168 -0.73 -21.70 -6.04
C GLY A 168 -1.79 -20.62 -6.28
N LYS A 169 -2.03 -20.29 -7.56
CA LYS A 169 -2.74 -19.09 -8.10
C LYS A 169 -1.93 -17.77 -8.01
N LEU A 170 -1.33 -17.39 -9.15
CA LEU A 170 -0.60 -16.13 -9.43
C LEU A 170 -1.34 -14.81 -9.08
N HIS A 171 -2.62 -14.87 -8.72
CA HIS A 171 -3.47 -13.69 -8.51
C HIS A 171 -3.16 -12.95 -7.20
N CYS A 172 -2.41 -13.57 -6.30
CA CYS A 172 -2.00 -12.99 -5.01
C CYS A 172 -0.68 -12.18 -5.13
N LEU A 173 -0.19 -11.92 -6.34
CA LEU A 173 1.11 -11.28 -6.58
C LEU A 173 1.03 -9.92 -7.23
N PHE A 174 -0.13 -9.60 -7.78
CA PHE A 174 -0.26 -8.44 -8.63
C PHE A 174 -1.45 -7.64 -8.16
N THR A 175 -1.24 -6.34 -8.02
CA THR A 175 -2.31 -5.38 -7.84
C THR A 175 -2.40 -4.54 -9.11
N LEU A 176 -3.56 -4.52 -9.74
CA LEU A 176 -3.84 -3.60 -10.84
C LEU A 176 -4.02 -2.20 -10.25
N SER A 177 -3.11 -1.28 -10.56
CA SER A 177 -3.25 0.13 -10.24
C SER A 177 -3.89 0.85 -11.43
N VAL A 178 -5.08 1.39 -11.24
CA VAL A 178 -5.84 2.17 -12.24
C VAL A 178 -5.76 3.63 -11.87
N ILE A 179 -5.48 4.47 -12.87
CA ILE A 179 -5.31 5.90 -12.71
C ILE A 179 -6.49 6.63 -13.36
N LEU A 180 -7.14 7.44 -12.56
CA LEU A 180 -8.37 8.14 -12.93
C LEU A 180 -8.18 9.64 -12.72
N GLN A 181 -8.68 10.43 -13.66
CA GLN A 181 -8.83 11.87 -13.53
C GLN A 181 -10.30 12.20 -13.26
N GLY A 182 -10.58 12.85 -12.14
CA GLY A 182 -11.95 13.11 -11.71
C GLY A 182 -12.05 14.00 -10.48
N ASP A 183 -13.25 14.50 -10.24
CA ASP A 183 -13.59 15.22 -9.01
C ASP A 183 -14.11 14.21 -7.98
N ILE A 184 -13.47 14.15 -6.82
CA ILE A 184 -13.81 13.18 -5.77
C ILE A 184 -15.18 13.41 -5.12
N THR A 185 -15.82 14.55 -5.41
CA THR A 185 -17.21 14.81 -5.03
C THR A 185 -18.22 14.07 -5.92
N ASP A 186 -17.84 13.65 -7.12
CA ASP A 186 -18.69 12.88 -8.03
C ASP A 186 -18.74 11.39 -7.62
N ALA A 187 -19.91 10.77 -7.74
CA ALA A 187 -20.10 9.35 -7.47
C ALA A 187 -19.78 8.50 -8.71
N ASP A 188 -18.53 8.06 -8.85
CA ASP A 188 -18.16 7.08 -9.89
C ASP A 188 -18.56 5.66 -9.50
N GLU A 189 -19.34 5.00 -10.36
CA GLU A 189 -19.89 3.66 -10.10
C GLU A 189 -18.83 2.59 -9.82
N ARG A 190 -17.59 2.77 -10.32
CA ARG A 190 -16.47 1.83 -10.10
C ARG A 190 -15.94 1.85 -8.67
N PHE A 191 -16.38 2.80 -7.84
CA PHE A 191 -16.03 2.91 -6.42
C PHE A 191 -17.17 2.48 -5.49
N ILE A 192 -18.36 2.17 -6.01
CA ILE A 192 -19.47 1.67 -5.18
C ILE A 192 -19.09 0.31 -4.59
N GLY A 193 -19.20 0.19 -3.27
CA GLY A 193 -18.89 -1.05 -2.55
C GLY A 193 -17.39 -1.38 -2.49
N ILE A 194 -16.51 -0.42 -2.77
CA ILE A 194 -15.06 -0.58 -2.62
C ILE A 194 -14.70 -0.97 -1.18
N ASP A 195 -13.69 -1.81 -0.96
CA ASP A 195 -13.41 -2.29 0.40
C ASP A 195 -12.89 -1.16 1.30
N CYS A 196 -11.89 -0.41 0.81
CA CYS A 196 -11.25 0.66 1.55
C CYS A 196 -11.13 1.93 0.71
N VAL A 197 -11.29 3.09 1.33
CA VAL A 197 -10.92 4.40 0.77
C VAL A 197 -9.86 5.06 1.66
N CYS A 198 -8.85 5.64 1.05
CA CYS A 198 -7.83 6.45 1.72
C CYS A 198 -7.74 7.83 1.06
N SER A 199 -7.76 8.89 1.87
CA SER A 199 -7.64 10.29 1.43
C SER A 199 -6.78 11.03 2.44
N THR A 200 -5.55 11.35 2.09
CA THR A 200 -4.61 11.99 3.02
C THR A 200 -4.25 13.39 2.55
N GLU A 201 -4.52 14.40 3.39
CA GLU A 201 -4.23 15.81 3.12
C GLU A 201 -4.89 16.33 1.83
N VAL A 202 -6.22 16.32 1.82
CA VAL A 202 -7.03 16.64 0.63
C VAL A 202 -8.12 17.64 0.96
N ILE A 203 -8.85 17.42 2.05
CA ILE A 203 -10.03 18.21 2.39
C ILE A 203 -9.72 19.68 2.68
N GLU A 204 -8.52 19.98 3.18
CA GLU A 204 -8.06 21.34 3.47
C GLU A 204 -7.82 22.17 2.20
N HIS A 205 -7.66 21.54 1.03
CA HIS A 205 -7.42 22.23 -0.24
C HIS A 205 -8.71 22.65 -0.95
N MET A 206 -9.89 22.33 -0.39
CA MET A 206 -11.19 22.67 -0.96
C MET A 206 -12.06 23.48 0.01
N PRO A 207 -13.06 24.25 -0.47
CA PRO A 207 -14.01 24.90 0.41
C PRO A 207 -14.70 23.90 1.32
N LEU A 208 -15.01 24.30 2.56
CA LEU A 208 -15.57 23.40 3.57
C LEU A 208 -16.84 22.66 3.11
N SER A 209 -17.73 23.33 2.36
CA SER A 209 -18.92 22.69 1.80
C SER A 209 -18.59 21.56 0.82
N VAL A 210 -17.54 21.75 0.00
CA VAL A 210 -17.06 20.76 -0.97
C VAL A 210 -16.42 19.57 -0.24
N ALA A 211 -15.69 19.83 0.87
CA ALA A 211 -15.17 18.77 1.72
C ALA A 211 -16.30 17.95 2.38
N GLU A 212 -17.39 18.60 2.80
CA GLU A 212 -18.58 17.89 3.29
C GLU A 212 -19.22 17.04 2.19
N ASP A 213 -19.34 17.56 0.96
CA ASP A 213 -19.89 16.81 -0.18
C ASP A 213 -19.02 15.59 -0.53
N PHE A 214 -17.70 15.74 -0.49
CA PHE A 214 -16.76 14.64 -0.66
C PHE A 214 -16.96 13.54 0.39
N VAL A 215 -16.99 13.89 1.69
CA VAL A 215 -17.18 12.88 2.74
C VAL A 215 -18.56 12.22 2.62
N ARG A 216 -19.60 12.98 2.29
CA ARG A 216 -20.94 12.42 2.03
C ARG A 216 -20.95 11.49 0.82
N ASN A 217 -20.22 11.82 -0.24
CA ASN A 217 -20.05 10.94 -1.39
C ASN A 217 -19.42 9.60 -0.97
N VAL A 218 -18.31 9.65 -0.22
CA VAL A 218 -17.63 8.44 0.26
C VAL A 218 -18.53 7.61 1.18
N LEU A 219 -19.13 8.21 2.20
CA LEU A 219 -19.93 7.48 3.20
C LEU A 219 -21.30 7.05 2.68
N GLY A 220 -21.89 7.82 1.77
CA GLY A 220 -23.26 7.62 1.27
C GLY A 220 -23.35 6.88 -0.05
N ASN A 221 -22.52 7.22 -1.04
CA ASN A 221 -22.58 6.60 -2.37
C ASN A 221 -21.58 5.44 -2.49
N LEU A 222 -20.33 5.66 -2.10
CA LEU A 222 -19.27 4.65 -2.26
C LEU A 222 -19.33 3.57 -1.19
N GLN A 223 -19.71 3.96 0.03
CA GLN A 223 -19.95 3.11 1.19
C GLN A 223 -18.83 2.09 1.46
N PRO A 224 -17.56 2.51 1.60
CA PRO A 224 -16.48 1.56 1.85
C PRO A 224 -16.57 0.92 3.23
N LYS A 225 -16.00 -0.27 3.42
CA LYS A 225 -15.94 -0.90 4.74
C LYS A 225 -15.01 -0.11 5.69
N LEU A 226 -13.97 0.50 5.14
CA LEU A 226 -13.02 1.37 5.84
C LEU A 226 -12.80 2.67 5.05
N PHE A 227 -12.85 3.82 5.74
CA PHE A 227 -12.45 5.11 5.18
C PHE A 227 -11.40 5.77 6.09
N VAL A 228 -10.20 6.00 5.56
CA VAL A 228 -9.11 6.70 6.24
C VAL A 228 -8.99 8.09 5.65
N LEU A 229 -9.19 9.11 6.49
CA LEU A 229 -9.13 10.52 6.11
C LEU A 229 -8.10 11.23 6.99
N SER A 230 -7.30 12.15 6.44
CA SER A 230 -6.42 13.02 7.21
C SER A 230 -6.52 14.48 6.83
N THR A 231 -6.11 15.34 7.76
CA THR A 231 -5.95 16.78 7.58
C THR A 231 -4.94 17.32 8.59
N PRO A 232 -4.32 18.48 8.37
CA PRO A 232 -3.49 19.15 9.35
C PRO A 232 -4.20 19.43 10.69
N ASN A 233 -3.46 19.36 11.79
CA ASN A 233 -3.89 19.84 13.11
C ASN A 233 -3.39 21.28 13.33
N TYR A 234 -4.28 22.27 13.26
CA TYR A 234 -3.94 23.68 13.42
C TYR A 234 -3.19 23.99 14.73
N GLU A 235 -3.53 23.31 15.82
CA GLU A 235 -2.90 23.51 17.13
C GLU A 235 -1.39 23.25 17.09
N TYR A 236 -0.93 22.39 16.18
CA TYR A 236 0.48 22.04 16.03
C TYR A 236 1.31 23.10 15.29
N ASN A 237 0.69 24.14 14.73
CA ASN A 237 1.39 25.16 13.93
C ASN A 237 2.43 25.94 14.74
N VAL A 238 2.18 26.06 16.04
CA VAL A 238 3.12 26.65 17.00
C VAL A 238 4.48 25.94 16.99
N ALA A 239 4.50 24.63 16.73
CA ALA A 239 5.74 23.85 16.68
C ALA A 239 6.60 24.21 15.46
N PHE A 240 5.98 24.71 14.39
CA PHE A 240 6.67 25.23 13.21
C PHE A 240 7.02 26.71 13.32
N GLY A 241 6.72 27.37 14.45
CA GLY A 241 6.88 28.82 14.62
C GLY A 241 5.92 29.64 13.75
N SER A 242 4.84 29.04 13.27
CA SER A 242 3.82 29.70 12.44
C SER A 242 2.57 30.02 13.28
N SER A 243 2.04 31.23 13.10
CA SER A 243 0.74 31.65 13.63
C SER A 243 -0.36 31.66 12.55
N THR A 244 -0.03 31.21 11.34
CA THR A 244 -0.93 31.11 10.19
C THR A 244 -1.05 29.66 9.72
N PHE A 245 -1.82 29.41 8.65
CA PHE A 245 -1.85 28.11 8.00
C PHE A 245 -0.44 27.65 7.59
N ARG A 246 -0.24 26.34 7.54
CA ARG A 246 1.01 25.70 7.17
C ARG A 246 1.35 25.90 5.69
N HIS A 247 0.32 26.00 4.86
CA HIS A 247 0.44 26.30 3.44
C HIS A 247 -0.59 27.34 3.01
N ASP A 248 -0.18 28.21 2.08
CA ASP A 248 -0.99 29.32 1.57
C ASP A 248 -2.21 28.85 0.77
N ASP A 249 -2.22 27.60 0.31
CA ASP A 249 -3.29 27.02 -0.48
C ASP A 249 -4.42 26.41 0.37
N HIS A 250 -4.20 26.21 1.68
CA HIS A 250 -5.21 25.71 2.60
C HIS A 250 -6.40 26.66 2.73
N LYS A 251 -7.61 26.12 2.67
CA LYS A 251 -8.88 26.84 2.86
C LYS A 251 -9.33 26.86 4.31
N PHE A 252 -8.90 25.88 5.09
CA PHE A 252 -9.09 25.79 6.53
C PHE A 252 -8.03 24.88 7.14
N GLU A 253 -7.82 24.98 8.45
CA GLU A 253 -7.10 23.99 9.24
C GLU A 253 -7.86 23.81 10.55
N PHE A 254 -8.22 22.58 10.88
CA PHE A 254 -8.99 22.30 12.09
C PHE A 254 -8.09 22.16 13.32
N SER A 255 -8.53 22.72 14.44
CA SER A 255 -8.11 22.23 15.76
C SER A 255 -8.60 20.81 15.99
N ARG A 256 -8.11 20.14 17.04
CA ARG A 256 -8.52 18.76 17.36
C ARG A 256 -10.02 18.69 17.66
N LYS A 257 -10.53 19.69 18.36
CA LYS A 257 -11.95 19.80 18.71
C LYS A 257 -12.81 20.04 17.46
N GLU A 258 -12.43 20.97 16.60
CA GLU A 258 -13.18 21.26 15.37
C GLU A 258 -13.21 20.06 14.43
N PHE A 259 -12.10 19.31 14.34
CA PHE A 259 -12.05 18.10 13.52
C PHE A 259 -12.98 17.00 14.05
N ASP A 260 -13.00 16.75 15.36
CA ASP A 260 -13.93 15.78 15.97
C ASP A 260 -15.39 16.18 15.77
N GLU A 261 -15.74 17.44 16.05
CA GLU A 261 -17.09 17.96 15.84
C GLU A 261 -17.52 17.89 14.37
N TRP A 262 -16.59 18.18 13.44
CA TRP A 262 -16.85 18.09 12.01
C TRP A 262 -17.06 16.65 11.56
N ILE A 263 -16.18 15.70 11.93
CA ILE A 263 -16.33 14.28 11.61
C ILE A 263 -17.64 13.73 12.16
N SER A 264 -17.98 14.06 13.41
CA SER A 264 -19.25 13.70 14.04
C SER A 264 -20.43 14.21 13.21
N LYS A 265 -20.41 15.48 12.81
CA LYS A 265 -21.46 16.11 12.00
C LYS A 265 -21.63 15.46 10.63
N VAL A 266 -20.55 15.22 9.88
CA VAL A 266 -20.63 14.71 8.49
C VAL A 266 -20.92 13.21 8.43
N SER A 267 -20.60 12.47 9.49
CA SER A 267 -20.84 11.02 9.56
C SER A 267 -22.15 10.62 10.25
N LYS A 268 -22.82 11.54 10.96
CA LYS A 268 -24.00 11.25 11.82
C LYS A 268 -25.13 10.47 11.14
N ASP A 269 -25.35 10.69 9.85
CA ASP A 269 -26.47 10.11 9.08
C ASP A 269 -26.06 8.79 8.36
N TYR A 270 -24.82 8.34 8.58
CA TYR A 270 -24.25 7.15 7.95
C TYR A 270 -23.91 6.08 9.00
N PRO A 271 -23.94 4.79 8.63
CA PRO A 271 -23.72 3.68 9.55
C PRO A 271 -22.22 3.45 9.79
N TYR A 272 -21.50 4.49 10.23
CA TYR A 272 -20.07 4.42 10.52
C TYR A 272 -19.79 4.71 11.99
N GLU A 273 -18.73 4.08 12.48
CA GLU A 273 -18.05 4.44 13.72
C GLU A 273 -16.70 5.02 13.35
N TYR A 274 -16.19 5.99 14.11
CA TYR A 274 -14.91 6.61 13.81
C TYR A 274 -14.02 6.69 15.04
N ILE A 275 -12.70 6.64 14.81
CA ILE A 275 -11.67 6.88 15.80
C ILE A 275 -10.71 7.93 15.25
N ILE A 276 -10.34 8.90 16.10
CA ILE A 276 -9.36 9.92 15.76
C ILE A 276 -7.96 9.51 16.21
N HIS A 277 -6.98 9.68 15.33
CA HIS A 277 -5.57 9.44 15.60
C HIS A 277 -4.72 10.64 15.21
N TYR A 278 -3.47 10.67 15.69
CA TYR A 278 -2.53 11.74 15.42
C TYR A 278 -1.17 11.17 15.03
N VAL A 279 -0.47 11.84 14.10
CA VAL A 279 0.91 11.52 13.71
C VAL A 279 1.73 12.79 13.57
N GLY A 280 3.05 12.66 13.52
CA GLY A 280 3.94 13.81 13.42
C GLY A 280 4.09 14.50 14.76
N ASN A 281 4.60 13.78 15.76
CA ASN A 281 4.95 14.36 17.05
C ASN A 281 6.48 14.56 17.13
N VAL A 282 6.91 15.59 17.85
CA VAL A 282 8.31 15.92 18.14
C VAL A 282 8.46 16.25 19.62
N GLU A 283 9.68 16.11 20.12
CA GLU A 283 10.02 16.35 21.51
C GLU A 283 9.64 17.79 21.93
N GLY A 284 8.93 17.92 23.05
CA GLY A 284 8.49 19.20 23.62
C GLY A 284 7.14 19.72 23.13
N TYR A 285 6.46 19.01 22.24
CA TYR A 285 5.13 19.36 21.72
C TYR A 285 4.11 18.22 21.88
N GLU A 286 4.36 17.28 22.78
CA GLU A 286 3.56 16.06 22.93
C GLU A 286 2.12 16.33 23.37
N ASN A 287 1.90 17.42 24.09
CA ASN A 287 0.58 17.90 24.51
C ASN A 287 -0.35 18.26 23.32
N LEU A 288 0.21 18.47 22.13
CA LEU A 288 -0.52 18.78 20.90
C LEU A 288 -0.87 17.53 20.08
N SER A 289 -0.51 16.33 20.58
CA SER A 289 -0.75 14.99 20.00
C SER A 289 -0.02 14.69 18.68
N GLY A 290 -0.03 15.60 17.71
CA GLY A 290 0.67 15.45 16.44
C GLY A 290 0.25 16.47 15.40
N ALA A 291 1.10 16.64 14.39
CA ALA A 291 0.92 17.57 13.29
C ALA A 291 -0.22 17.17 12.34
N THR A 292 -0.48 15.89 12.12
CA THR A 292 -1.60 15.45 11.28
C THR A 292 -2.59 14.69 12.14
N GLN A 293 -3.87 14.96 11.92
CA GLN A 293 -4.98 14.26 12.54
C GLN A 293 -5.69 13.39 11.50
N PHE A 294 -6.01 12.17 11.90
CA PHE A 294 -6.67 11.15 11.08
C PHE A 294 -8.03 10.83 11.66
N ALA A 295 -9.04 10.66 10.81
CA ALA A 295 -10.28 9.98 11.14
C ALA A 295 -10.28 8.62 10.43
N VAL A 296 -10.41 7.55 11.20
CA VAL A 296 -10.54 6.18 10.70
C VAL A 296 -11.99 5.75 10.90
N LEU A 297 -12.77 5.78 9.83
CA LEU A 297 -14.19 5.44 9.84
C LEU A 297 -14.39 3.99 9.40
N SER A 298 -15.05 3.19 10.22
CA SER A 298 -15.39 1.79 9.94
C SER A 298 -16.89 1.67 9.78
N ARG A 299 -17.34 1.04 8.69
CA ARG A 299 -18.76 0.76 8.50
C ARG A 299 -19.22 -0.29 9.50
N LYS A 300 -20.36 -0.06 10.14
CA LYS A 300 -20.98 -1.00 11.07
C LYS A 300 -21.30 -2.33 10.39
N GLU A 301 -21.14 -3.41 11.14
CA GLU A 301 -21.40 -4.77 10.65
C GLU A 301 -22.86 -4.96 10.22
N ASN A 302 -23.07 -5.86 9.25
CA ASN A 302 -24.40 -6.27 8.79
C ASN A 302 -25.28 -5.15 8.22
N VAL A 303 -24.72 -3.99 7.89
CA VAL A 303 -25.43 -2.94 7.16
C VAL A 303 -25.25 -3.18 5.66
N PRO A 304 -26.34 -3.48 4.91
CA PRO A 304 -26.26 -3.64 3.46
C PRO A 304 -25.80 -2.35 2.80
N ILE A 305 -25.14 -2.48 1.64
CA ILE A 305 -24.92 -1.32 0.77
C ILE A 305 -26.29 -0.85 0.30
N GLU A 306 -26.64 0.40 0.59
CA GLU A 306 -27.85 1.00 0.08
C GLU A 306 -27.58 1.55 -1.33
N ASP A 307 -28.44 1.25 -2.29
CA ASP A 307 -28.32 1.85 -3.62
C ASP A 307 -28.82 3.31 -3.59
N ARG A 308 -27.95 4.19 -3.09
CA ARG A 308 -28.16 5.65 -3.04
C ARG A 308 -27.48 6.37 -4.20
N ALA A 309 -26.85 5.63 -5.10
CA ALA A 309 -26.03 6.22 -6.16
C ALA A 309 -26.91 7.03 -7.12
N SER A 310 -26.83 8.35 -7.00
CA SER A 310 -27.04 9.19 -8.18
C SER A 310 -25.93 8.85 -9.17
N LYS A 311 -26.28 8.61 -10.45
CA LYS A 311 -25.26 8.39 -11.49
C LYS A 311 -24.38 9.63 -11.59
N GLY A 312 -23.24 9.60 -10.91
CA GLY A 312 -22.24 10.65 -10.96
C GLY A 312 -21.48 10.63 -12.28
N LYS A 313 -20.56 11.57 -12.45
CA LYS A 313 -19.68 11.61 -13.60
C LYS A 313 -18.67 10.47 -13.52
N ILE A 314 -18.53 9.72 -14.60
CA ILE A 314 -17.47 8.71 -14.72
C ILE A 314 -16.12 9.42 -14.86
N TYR A 315 -15.16 9.09 -14.00
CA TYR A 315 -13.80 9.59 -14.07
C TYR A 315 -13.10 9.12 -15.34
N GLU A 316 -12.28 9.98 -15.93
CA GLU A 316 -11.52 9.62 -17.12
C GLU A 316 -10.37 8.68 -16.72
N LYS A 317 -10.25 7.52 -17.36
CA LYS A 317 -9.09 6.64 -17.15
C LYS A 317 -7.91 7.16 -17.96
N VAL A 318 -6.90 7.70 -17.27
CA VAL A 318 -5.71 8.28 -17.91
C VAL A 318 -4.47 7.39 -17.82
N GLY A 319 -4.53 6.29 -17.07
CA GLY A 319 -3.42 5.34 -17.00
C GLY A 319 -3.70 4.07 -16.21
N GLN A 320 -2.73 3.16 -16.22
CA GLN A 320 -2.71 1.98 -15.37
C GLN A 320 -1.30 1.40 -15.23
N SER A 321 -1.09 0.60 -14.18
CA SER A 321 0.13 -0.18 -13.96
C SER A 321 -0.15 -1.47 -13.20
N ILE A 322 0.85 -2.36 -13.15
CA ILE A 322 0.83 -3.54 -12.29
C ILE A 322 1.82 -3.31 -11.16
N LEU A 323 1.36 -3.43 -9.92
CA LEU A 323 2.21 -3.46 -8.74
C LEU A 323 2.58 -4.91 -8.46
N PHE A 324 3.88 -5.17 -8.33
CA PHE A 324 4.41 -6.51 -8.08
C PHE A 324 4.62 -6.70 -6.57
N GLY A 325 4.02 -7.75 -6.04
CA GLY A 325 4.24 -8.21 -4.67
C GLY A 325 5.69 -8.56 -4.43
N GLY A 326 6.11 -8.44 -3.18
CA GLY A 326 7.43 -8.92 -2.79
C GLY A 326 7.51 -10.44 -2.86
N LEU A 327 8.72 -10.99 -2.74
CA LEU A 327 8.89 -12.43 -2.50
C LEU A 327 8.39 -12.84 -1.11
N SER A 328 8.00 -11.91 -0.24
CA SER A 328 7.63 -12.15 1.16
C SER A 328 6.49 -13.16 1.32
N VAL A 329 5.40 -13.01 0.56
CA VAL A 329 4.27 -13.98 0.60
C VAL A 329 4.72 -15.36 0.14
N VAL A 330 5.56 -15.39 -0.89
CA VAL A 330 6.07 -16.63 -1.47
C VAL A 330 6.98 -17.34 -0.47
N ILE A 331 7.93 -16.61 0.10
CA ILE A 331 8.81 -17.06 1.18
C ILE A 331 7.95 -17.60 2.34
N LYS A 332 6.94 -16.84 2.79
CA LYS A 332 6.05 -17.27 3.87
C LYS A 332 5.31 -18.57 3.55
N ASN A 333 4.78 -18.71 2.34
CA ASN A 333 4.05 -19.92 1.93
C ASN A 333 4.99 -21.11 1.75
N VAL A 334 6.14 -20.92 1.13
CA VAL A 334 7.18 -21.94 1.00
C VAL A 334 7.65 -22.42 2.38
N CYS A 335 7.95 -21.50 3.29
CA CYS A 335 8.31 -21.83 4.67
C CYS A 335 7.18 -22.58 5.38
N LYS A 336 5.92 -22.14 5.20
CA LYS A 336 4.75 -22.79 5.82
C LYS A 336 4.57 -24.22 5.32
N ASP A 337 4.67 -24.45 4.02
CA ASP A 337 4.51 -25.79 3.44
C ASP A 337 5.68 -26.70 3.77
N ALA A 338 6.91 -26.16 3.77
CA ALA A 338 8.10 -26.84 4.25
C ALA A 338 7.95 -27.27 5.71
N PHE A 339 7.47 -26.36 6.56
CA PHE A 339 7.29 -26.60 7.98
C PHE A 339 6.17 -27.61 8.27
N LYS A 340 5.05 -27.56 7.54
CA LYS A 340 4.01 -28.60 7.64
C LYS A 340 4.56 -29.99 7.31
N LYS A 341 5.29 -30.10 6.20
CA LYS A 341 5.91 -31.36 5.77
C LYS A 341 6.99 -31.83 6.76
N PHE A 342 7.71 -30.88 7.37
CA PHE A 342 8.64 -31.17 8.46
C PHE A 342 7.91 -31.82 9.64
N LEU A 343 6.80 -31.25 10.10
CA LEU A 343 6.01 -31.79 11.20
C LEU A 343 5.39 -33.17 10.90
N GLU A 344 5.02 -33.43 9.64
CA GLU A 344 4.55 -34.76 9.21
C GLU A 344 5.64 -35.83 9.32
N LEU A 345 6.89 -35.48 9.03
CA LEU A 345 8.04 -36.40 9.05
C LEU A 345 8.73 -36.46 10.42
N HIS A 346 8.64 -35.39 11.21
CA HIS A 346 9.31 -35.23 12.51
C HIS A 346 8.30 -34.74 13.56
N PRO A 347 7.46 -35.63 14.09
CA PRO A 347 6.51 -35.28 15.15
C PRO A 347 7.23 -34.66 16.36
N LEU A 348 6.70 -33.54 16.86
CA LEU A 348 7.30 -32.86 18.00
C LEU A 348 7.03 -33.68 19.28
N HIS A 349 8.09 -34.23 19.87
CA HIS A 349 8.00 -34.99 21.10
C HIS A 349 8.22 -34.10 22.33
N HIS A 350 7.50 -34.37 23.42
CA HIS A 350 7.68 -33.65 24.70
C HIS A 350 9.11 -33.72 25.24
N ASN A 351 9.87 -34.77 24.90
CA ASN A 351 11.26 -34.93 25.34
C ASN A 351 12.19 -33.85 24.76
N ASN A 352 11.81 -33.20 23.65
CA ASN A 352 12.58 -32.14 23.00
C ASN A 352 12.02 -30.74 23.34
N LEU A 353 11.05 -30.66 24.26
CA LEU A 353 10.43 -29.41 24.67
C LEU A 353 11.37 -28.65 25.62
N ARG A 354 11.86 -27.51 25.16
CA ARG A 354 12.66 -26.60 25.99
C ARG A 354 11.77 -25.75 26.87
N ARG A 355 12.29 -25.36 28.03
CA ARG A 355 11.63 -24.45 28.97
C ARG A 355 12.58 -23.32 29.31
N GLU A 356 12.18 -22.10 28.97
CA GLU A 356 12.90 -20.87 29.32
C GLU A 356 11.96 -19.89 30.03
N CYS A 357 12.50 -18.74 30.45
CA CYS A 357 11.75 -17.72 31.18
C CYS A 357 10.55 -17.13 30.41
N TYR A 358 10.51 -17.27 29.09
CA TYR A 358 9.45 -16.78 28.21
C TYR A 358 8.48 -17.88 27.74
N GLY A 359 8.60 -19.11 28.24
CA GLY A 359 7.64 -20.19 27.97
C GLY A 359 8.27 -21.52 27.54
N LYS A 360 7.40 -22.46 27.13
CA LYS A 360 7.78 -23.77 26.61
C LYS A 360 7.77 -23.76 25.09
N PHE A 361 8.85 -24.22 24.46
CA PHE A 361 8.95 -24.24 23.00
C PHE A 361 9.82 -25.40 22.49
N TRP A 362 9.64 -25.77 21.23
CA TRP A 362 10.59 -26.60 20.50
C TRP A 362 11.50 -25.73 19.65
N GLU A 363 12.77 -26.11 19.57
CA GLU A 363 13.73 -25.53 18.62
C GLU A 363 13.75 -26.38 17.37
N VAL A 364 13.66 -25.72 16.22
CA VAL A 364 13.77 -26.37 14.92
C VAL A 364 14.80 -25.63 14.08
N ASP A 365 15.73 -26.38 13.48
CA ASP A 365 16.67 -25.84 12.52
C ASP A 365 15.94 -25.49 11.22
N VAL A 366 16.09 -24.24 10.79
CA VAL A 366 15.48 -23.74 9.55
C VAL A 366 16.02 -24.49 8.33
N ASP A 367 17.29 -24.89 8.33
CA ASP A 367 17.91 -25.59 7.20
C ASP A 367 17.28 -26.98 7.01
N ASP A 368 17.00 -27.69 8.10
CA ASP A 368 16.32 -28.99 8.07
C ASP A 368 14.88 -28.88 7.53
N VAL A 369 14.16 -27.82 7.92
CA VAL A 369 12.82 -27.54 7.41
C VAL A 369 12.87 -27.24 5.91
N MET A 370 13.78 -26.35 5.50
CA MET A 370 13.87 -25.89 4.12
C MET A 370 14.44 -26.95 3.16
N ALA A 371 15.17 -27.96 3.66
CA ALA A 371 15.63 -29.10 2.88
C ALA A 371 14.47 -29.97 2.33
N LEU A 372 13.27 -29.91 2.95
CA LEU A 372 12.12 -30.73 2.57
C LEU A 372 11.32 -30.19 1.38
N VAL A 373 11.65 -28.98 0.92
CA VAL A 373 11.05 -28.31 -0.25
C VAL A 373 12.13 -27.93 -1.27
N ALA A 374 11.80 -28.05 -2.56
CA ALA A 374 12.72 -27.69 -3.64
C ALA A 374 12.73 -26.17 -3.90
N ALA A 375 12.96 -25.35 -2.86
CA ALA A 375 12.90 -23.90 -2.97
C ALA A 375 14.08 -23.38 -3.84
N PRO A 376 13.84 -22.40 -4.74
CA PRO A 376 14.91 -21.77 -5.51
C PRO A 376 15.93 -21.06 -4.60
N ASP A 377 17.19 -21.00 -5.02
CA ASP A 377 18.30 -20.56 -4.17
C ASP A 377 18.10 -19.16 -3.60
N ILE A 378 17.49 -18.23 -4.36
CA ILE A 378 17.12 -16.91 -3.85
C ILE A 378 16.19 -16.93 -2.63
N ILE A 379 15.26 -17.89 -2.57
CA ILE A 379 14.36 -18.04 -1.43
C ILE A 379 15.17 -18.56 -0.24
N LYS A 380 16.07 -19.53 -0.46
CA LYS A 380 16.95 -20.08 0.58
C LYS A 380 17.93 -19.05 1.11
N GLU A 381 18.58 -18.28 0.25
CA GLU A 381 19.52 -17.20 0.62
C GLU A 381 18.84 -16.09 1.45
N ARG A 382 17.54 -15.83 1.23
CA ARG A 382 16.78 -14.88 2.04
C ARG A 382 16.29 -15.47 3.37
N ILE A 383 16.34 -16.78 3.53
CA ILE A 383 15.88 -17.51 4.72
C ILE A 383 17.05 -17.89 5.65
N THR A 384 18.31 -17.94 5.17
CA THR A 384 19.47 -18.43 5.94
C THR A 384 20.50 -17.32 6.24
N SER A 385 21.31 -17.34 7.31
CA SER A 385 21.75 -18.41 8.23
C SER A 385 21.79 -17.90 9.69
N SER A 386 21.51 -18.79 10.67
CA SER A 386 21.49 -18.56 12.15
C SER A 386 20.12 -18.30 12.82
N ILE A 387 19.00 -18.58 12.15
CA ILE A 387 17.67 -18.48 12.78
C ILE A 387 17.27 -19.85 13.32
N VAL A 388 17.07 -19.95 14.62
CA VAL A 388 16.36 -21.07 15.25
C VAL A 388 14.89 -20.72 15.27
N MET A 389 14.02 -21.57 14.73
CA MET A 389 12.57 -21.38 14.85
C MET A 389 12.09 -21.88 16.22
N HIS A 390 11.43 -21.01 16.98
CA HIS A 390 10.78 -21.36 18.24
C HIS A 390 9.30 -21.66 18.00
N VAL A 391 8.89 -22.89 18.27
CA VAL A 391 7.50 -23.31 18.15
C VAL A 391 6.88 -23.33 19.54
N SER A 392 5.96 -22.41 19.83
CA SER A 392 5.30 -22.36 21.14
C SER A 392 4.46 -23.61 21.38
N HIS A 393 4.55 -24.17 22.59
CA HIS A 393 3.71 -25.29 23.06
C HIS A 393 2.22 -24.97 22.99
N GLU A 394 1.85 -23.73 23.28
CA GLU A 394 0.45 -23.29 23.40
C GLU A 394 -0.27 -23.16 22.04
N LEU A 395 0.48 -23.14 20.93
CA LEU A 395 -0.08 -23.07 19.58
C LEU A 395 -0.41 -24.45 18.97
N LEU A 396 0.02 -25.53 19.62
CA LEU A 396 -0.12 -26.91 19.14
C LEU A 396 -1.14 -27.74 19.94
N GLU A 397 -1.50 -27.31 21.15
CA GLU A 397 -2.69 -27.76 21.88
C GLU A 397 -3.94 -27.01 21.38
#